data_AF-A0A4Q2LLN7-F1
#
_entry.id   AF-A0A4Q2LLN7-F1
#
_cell.length_a   1.000
_cell.length_b   1.000
_cell.length_c   1.000
_cell.angle_alpha   90.00
_cell.angle_beta   90.00
_cell.angle_gamma   90.00
#
_symmetry.space_group_name_H-M   'P 1'
#
loop_
_entity.id
_entity.type
_entity.pdbx_description
1 polymer ?
#
loop_
_entity_poly.entity_id
_entity_poly.type
_entity_poly.pdbx_seq_one_letter_code
_entity_poly.pdbx_strand_id
1 'polypeptide(L)' 'MNVQPYGVLVRSEEKADYQKDSWVKIVGIIARTVYNGNEVMELQVQSVQEIPPSDTPYLYPYYDDFIKLAEAGR' A
#
# COMPACT_ATOMS: atom_id res chain seq x y z
N MET A 1 9.46 20.32 -3.38
CA MET A 1 9.52 18.91 -3.80
C MET A 1 8.12 18.34 -3.68
N ASN A 2 7.52 17.89 -4.78
CA ASN A 2 6.17 17.35 -4.79
C ASN A 2 6.28 15.85 -4.44
N VAL A 3 5.92 15.48 -3.21
CA VAL A 3 5.98 14.09 -2.74
C VAL A 3 4.76 13.38 -3.30
N GLN A 4 4.90 12.76 -4.47
CA GLN A 4 3.87 11.84 -4.96
C GLN A 4 3.81 10.65 -4.00
N PRO A 5 2.63 10.11 -3.69
CA PRO A 5 2.55 8.93 -2.84
C PRO A 5 3.36 7.80 -3.47
N TYR A 6 4.32 7.26 -2.72
CA TYR A 6 4.97 6.01 -3.08
C TYR A 6 3.96 4.89 -2.83
N GLY A 7 3.32 4.41 -3.90
CA GLY A 7 2.27 3.40 -3.84
C GLY A 7 0.97 3.84 -4.52
N VAL A 8 -0.08 3.04 -4.35
CA VAL A 8 -1.43 3.31 -4.89
C VAL A 8 -2.34 3.70 -3.74
N LEU A 9 -3.00 4.86 -3.83
CA LEU A 9 -4.04 5.24 -2.87
C LEU A 9 -5.29 4.41 -3.16
N VAL A 10 -5.71 3.58 -2.21
CA VAL A 10 -6.90 2.72 -2.34
C VAL A 10 -8.03 3.31 -1.50
N ARG A 11 -9.22 3.41 -2.08
CA ARG A 11 -10.44 3.87 -1.40
C ARG A 11 -11.49 2.77 -1.41
N SER A 12 -11.96 2.40 -0.21
CA SER A 12 -13.04 1.44 0.02
C SER A 12 -14.11 2.07 0.90
N GLU A 13 -15.38 1.73 0.66
CA GLU A 13 -16.48 2.05 1.58
C GLU A 13 -16.53 1.07 2.76
N GLU A 14 -15.96 -0.12 2.58
CA GLU A 14 -15.85 -1.14 3.61
C GLU A 14 -14.68 -0.86 4.54
N LYS A 15 -14.87 -1.11 5.84
CA LYS A 15 -13.81 -0.99 6.83
C LYS A 15 -12.71 -2.02 6.53
N ALA A 16 -11.47 -1.55 6.44
CA ALA A 16 -10.31 -2.43 6.38
C ALA A 16 -10.12 -3.13 7.74
N ASP A 17 -10.42 -4.43 7.79
CA ASP A 17 -10.23 -5.29 8.97
C ASP A 17 -9.22 -6.41 8.65
N TYR A 18 -8.08 -6.01 8.08
CA TYR A 18 -7.00 -6.92 7.69
C TYR A 18 -5.95 -6.95 8.79
N GLN A 19 -5.40 -8.14 9.05
CA GLN A 19 -4.28 -8.26 9.96
C GLN A 19 -3.04 -7.53 9.40
N LYS A 20 -2.17 -7.08 10.31
CA LYS A 20 -0.87 -6.54 9.91
C LYS A 20 -0.12 -7.61 9.11
N ASP A 21 0.54 -7.19 8.04
CA ASP A 21 1.28 -8.04 7.10
C ASP A 21 0.42 -9.03 6.28
N SER A 22 -0.91 -8.82 6.22
CA SER A 22 -1.79 -9.52 5.28
C SER A 22 -1.50 -9.15 3.83
N TRP A 23 -1.56 -10.15 2.95
CA TRP A 23 -1.54 -9.94 1.50
C TRP A 23 -2.97 -9.90 0.98
N VAL A 24 -3.24 -8.94 0.09
CA VAL A 24 -4.58 -8.77 -0.51
C VAL A 24 -4.50 -8.62 -2.02
N LYS A 25 -5.49 -9.17 -2.71
CA LYS A 25 -5.79 -8.87 -4.10
C LYS A 25 -6.95 -7.89 -4.17
N ILE A 26 -6.75 -6.76 -4.84
CA ILE A 26 -7.75 -5.71 -5.00
C ILE A 26 -8.13 -5.60 -6.48
N VAL A 27 -9.43 -5.58 -6.76
CA VAL A 27 -9.97 -5.24 -8.09
C VAL A 27 -10.76 -3.95 -7.94
N GLY A 28 -10.55 -3.01 -8.85
CA GLY A 28 -11.16 -1.69 -8.77
C GLY A 28 -11.02 -0.87 -10.03
N ILE A 29 -11.57 0.34 -9.98
CA ILE A 29 -11.53 1.33 -11.05
C ILE A 29 -10.45 2.36 -10.73
N ILE A 30 -9.55 2.63 -11.68
CA ILE A 30 -8.57 3.69 -11.56
C ILE A 30 -9.27 5.05 -11.77
N ALA A 31 -9.09 5.97 -10.84
CA ALA A 31 -9.65 7.31 -10.86
C ALA A 31 -8.63 8.36 -10.39
N ARG A 32 -9.05 9.63 -10.36
CA ARG A 32 -8.24 10.77 -9.93
C ARG A 32 -8.90 11.43 -8.72
N THR A 33 -8.08 11.87 -7.77
CA THR A 33 -8.55 12.46 -6.52
C THR A 33 -7.58 13.53 -6.03
N VAL A 34 -8.00 14.30 -5.03
CA VAL A 34 -7.14 15.25 -4.33
C VAL A 34 -6.86 14.72 -2.93
N TYR A 35 -5.59 14.52 -2.61
CA TYR A 35 -5.12 14.07 -1.30
C TYR A 35 -4.02 15.01 -0.80
N ASN A 36 -4.20 15.58 0.40
CA ASN A 36 -3.31 16.60 0.97
C ASN A 36 -3.01 17.77 0.02
N GLY A 37 -4.03 18.22 -0.73
CA GLY A 37 -3.90 19.32 -1.71
C GLY A 37 -3.20 18.93 -3.02
N ASN A 38 -2.77 17.68 -3.17
CA ASN A 38 -2.12 17.16 -4.37
C ASN A 38 -3.08 16.28 -5.17
N GLU A 39 -3.05 16.43 -6.48
CA GLU A 39 -3.82 15.57 -7.37
C GLU A 39 -3.07 14.26 -7.62
N VAL A 40 -3.71 13.14 -7.30
CA VAL A 40 -3.13 11.80 -7.31
C VAL A 40 -4.06 10.79 -7.96
N MET A 41 -3.51 9.65 -8.39
CA MET A 41 -4.30 8.50 -8.81
C MET A 41 -4.85 7.77 -7.58
N GLU A 42 -6.12 7.37 -7.64
CA GLU A 42 -6.74 6.48 -6.66
C GLU A 42 -7.27 5.22 -7.35
N LEU A 43 -7.35 4.13 -6.59
CA LEU A 43 -8.04 2.91 -6.97
C LEU A 43 -9.33 2.80 -6.13
N GLN A 44 -10.48 2.91 -6.78
CA GLN A 44 -11.79 2.72 -6.18
C GLN A 44 -12.12 1.23 -6.12
N VAL A 45 -12.24 0.69 -4.92
CA VAL A 45 -12.39 -0.74 -4.67
C VAL A 45 -13.75 -1.25 -5.16
N GLN A 46 -13.73 -2.35 -5.91
CA GLN A 46 -14.91 -3.16 -6.22
C GLN A 46 -14.89 -4.50 -5.46
N SER A 47 -13.70 -5.04 -5.19
CA SER A 47 -13.54 -6.22 -4.32
C SER A 47 -12.14 -6.26 -3.73
N VAL A 48 -12.04 -6.84 -2.53
CA VAL A 48 -10.80 -7.19 -1.87
C VAL A 48 -10.87 -8.64 -1.41
N GLN A 49 -9.78 -9.38 -1.60
CA GLN A 49 -9.64 -10.75 -1.13
C GLN A 49 -8.28 -10.90 -0.45
N GLU A 50 -8.25 -11.42 0.78
CA GLU A 50 -7.00 -11.89 1.39
C GLU A 50 -6.44 -13.07 0.60
N ILE A 51 -5.15 -13.03 0.32
CA ILE A 51 -4.42 -14.05 -0.43
C ILE A 51 -3.21 -14.50 0.39
N PRO A 52 -2.68 -15.72 0.17
CA PRO A 52 -1.38 -16.08 0.72
C PRO A 52 -0.28 -15.14 0.19
N PRO A 53 0.81 -14.93 0.95
CA PRO A 53 1.98 -14.23 0.48
C PRO A 53 2.51 -14.79 -0.85
N SER A 54 3.04 -13.93 -1.71
CA SER A 54 3.70 -14.38 -2.94
C SER A 54 4.98 -15.16 -2.62
N ASP A 55 5.24 -16.25 -3.35
CA ASP A 55 6.48 -17.04 -3.22
C ASP A 55 7.73 -16.23 -3.56
N THR A 56 7.58 -15.17 -4.36
CA THR A 56 8.63 -14.23 -4.73
C THR A 56 8.14 -12.81 -4.45
N PRO A 57 8.07 -12.39 -3.18
CA PRO A 57 7.51 -11.09 -2.85
C PRO A 57 8.43 -9.98 -3.38
N TYR A 58 7.84 -8.98 -4.03
CA TYR A 58 8.57 -7.74 -4.32
C TYR A 58 8.81 -7.02 -2.99
N LEU A 59 10.00 -7.19 -2.44
CA LEU A 59 10.48 -6.43 -1.30
C LEU A 59 10.97 -5.07 -1.80
N TYR A 60 10.26 -4.02 -1.41
CA TYR A 60 10.73 -2.66 -1.68
C TYR A 60 12.13 -2.50 -1.09
N PRO A 61 13.12 -2.01 -1.85
CA PRO A 61 14.47 -1.90 -1.33
C PRO A 61 14.48 -0.98 -0.11
N TYR A 62 15.09 -1.44 0.97
CA TYR A 62 15.36 -0.57 2.10
C TYR A 62 16.53 0.34 1.74
N TYR A 63 16.31 1.65 1.77
CA TYR A 63 17.27 2.65 1.29
C TYR A 63 18.04 3.38 2.41
N ASP A 64 17.82 3.02 3.68
CA ASP A 64 18.56 3.55 4.84
C ASP A 64 19.53 2.48 5.40
N ASP A 65 20.23 2.78 6.48
CA ASP A 65 21.21 1.90 7.10
C ASP A 65 20.53 0.67 7.72
N PHE A 66 20.93 -0.52 7.24
CA PHE A 66 20.43 -1.81 7.72
C PHE A 66 20.70 -2.05 9.21
N ILE A 67 21.69 -1.36 9.81
CA ILE A 67 21.94 -1.40 11.25
C ILE A 67 20.74 -0.87 12.04
N LYS A 68 20.12 0.22 11.58
CA LYS A 68 18.93 0.81 12.24
C LYS A 68 17.71 -0.11 12.15
N LEU A 69 17.58 -0.85 11.05
CA LEU A 69 16.51 -1.83 10.86
C LEU A 69 16.63 -2.97 11.89
N ALA A 70 17.86 -3.42 12.17
CA ALA A 70 18.12 -4.49 13.13
C ALA A 70 17.87 -4.06 14.59
N GLU A 71 18.07 -2.79 14.92
CA GLU A 71 17.82 -2.25 16.26
C GLU A 71 16.33 -2.04 16.54
N ALA A 72 15.52 -1.69 15.54
CA ALA A 72 14.07 -1.50 15.67
C ALA A 72 13.27 -2.81 15.85
N GLY A 73 13.90 -3.95 15.53
CA GLY A 73 13.31 -5.29 15.70
C GLY A 73 13.62 -5.96 17.06
N ARG A 74 14.30 -5.26 17.98
CA ARG A 74 14.57 -5.71 19.36
C ARG A 74 13.65 -5.06 20.37
#